data_AF-A0A958PXQ4-F1
#
_entry.id   AF-A0A958PXQ4-F1
#
_cell.length_a   1.000
_cell.length_b   1.000
_cell.length_c   1.000
_cell.angle_alpha   90.00
_cell.angle_beta   90.00
_cell.angle_gamma   90.00
#
_symmetry.space_group_name_H-M   'P 1'
#
loop_
_entity.id
_entity.type
_entity.pdbx_description
1 polymer ?
#
loop_
_entity_poly.entity_id
_entity_poly.type
_entity_poly.pdbx_seq_one_letter_code
_entity_poly.pdbx_strand_id
1 'polypeptide(L)'
;MFGKKSSKSTIDPEQLELIQNAQKRIKQKKRLYIHFVLFLIGSIFMIVANLIFKVGIDTKPLGIDWFVFPIVIWLFLLAYHFFSVYITNRFMGTEWEQNQLDKLVKKQQKRIEELKLKVEKENPLPSQTSTDAESSPEKKKRELTIIVAAGEDNAIGKDNELIWHLSDDLKRFKALTSGHCIIMGRKTFESFPKPLPNRTHIVITRQERYKVPSGVIVVHSLEDALDAAKNDTQPFIIGGGEIYKQALP
;
A
#
# COMPACT_ATOMS: atom_id res chain seq x y z
N MET A 1 -35.00 23.89 -18.21
CA MET A 1 -33.72 24.44 -17.75
C MET A 1 -32.81 23.27 -17.38
N PHE A 2 -31.93 22.83 -18.29
CA PHE A 2 -31.11 21.64 -18.09
C PHE A 2 -29.89 21.98 -17.23
N GLY A 3 -29.90 21.55 -15.97
CA GLY A 3 -28.75 21.66 -15.08
C GLY A 3 -27.63 20.75 -15.57
N LYS A 4 -26.52 21.33 -16.03
CA LYS A 4 -25.26 20.61 -16.26
C LYS A 4 -24.84 19.97 -14.93
N LYS A 5 -24.99 18.65 -14.81
CA LYS A 5 -24.30 17.88 -13.77
C LYS A 5 -22.81 17.98 -14.04
N SER A 6 -22.09 18.69 -13.19
CA SER A 6 -20.63 18.65 -13.11
C SER A 6 -20.20 17.21 -12.83
N SER A 7 -19.69 16.51 -13.83
CA SER A 7 -18.96 15.25 -13.60
C SER A 7 -17.64 15.63 -12.93
N LYS A 8 -17.55 15.54 -11.61
CA LYS A 8 -16.25 15.38 -10.97
C LYS A 8 -15.63 14.13 -11.59
N SER A 9 -14.62 14.29 -12.43
CA SER A 9 -13.84 13.18 -12.96
C SER A 9 -13.15 12.53 -11.76
N THR A 10 -13.74 11.45 -11.25
CA THR A 10 -13.04 10.49 -10.41
C THR A 10 -11.86 10.03 -11.26
N ILE A 11 -10.66 10.55 -10.97
CA ILE A 11 -9.47 10.14 -11.70
C ILE A 11 -9.36 8.63 -11.49
N ASP A 12 -9.42 7.89 -12.59
CA ASP A 12 -9.33 6.45 -12.61
C ASP A 12 -8.08 6.01 -11.83
N PRO A 13 -8.18 5.07 -10.87
CA PRO A 13 -7.03 4.60 -10.09
C PRO A 13 -5.82 4.23 -10.97
N GLU A 14 -6.05 3.68 -12.16
CA GLU A 14 -4.99 3.41 -13.14
C GLU A 14 -4.31 4.68 -13.64
N GLN A 15 -5.09 5.73 -13.95
CA GLN A 15 -4.55 7.03 -14.34
C GLN A 15 -3.69 7.66 -13.24
N LEU A 16 -4.07 7.49 -11.97
CA LEU A 16 -3.27 7.98 -10.84
C LEU A 16 -1.93 7.24 -10.73
N GLU A 17 -1.91 5.92 -10.88
CA GLU A 17 -0.67 5.13 -10.87
C GLU A 17 0.25 5.51 -12.04
N LEU A 18 -0.30 5.70 -13.24
CA LEU A 18 0.45 6.16 -14.41
C LEU A 18 1.12 7.52 -14.15
N ILE A 19 0.37 8.47 -13.56
CA ILE A 19 0.89 9.80 -13.22
C ILE A 19 2.00 9.69 -12.16
N GLN A 20 1.80 8.90 -11.11
CA GLN A 20 2.80 8.71 -10.05
C GLN A 20 4.08 8.06 -10.58
N ASN A 21 3.95 7.05 -11.45
CA ASN A 21 5.08 6.41 -12.10
C ASN A 21 5.83 7.38 -13.02
N ALA A 22 5.11 8.16 -13.82
CA ALA A 22 5.70 9.20 -14.66
C ALA A 22 6.48 10.24 -13.83
N GLN A 23 5.91 10.71 -12.71
CA GLN A 23 6.57 11.64 -11.79
C GLN A 23 7.85 11.05 -11.18
N LYS A 24 7.81 9.78 -10.75
CA LYS A 24 8.99 9.06 -10.23
C LYS A 24 10.09 8.98 -11.27
N ARG A 25 9.74 8.70 -12.54
CA ARG A 25 10.69 8.67 -13.68
C ARG A 25 11.32 10.04 -13.93
N ILE A 26 10.52 11.10 -13.90
CA ILE A 26 11.02 12.48 -14.04
C ILE A 26 12.00 12.80 -12.90
N LYS A 27 11.68 12.46 -11.65
CA LYS A 27 12.54 12.69 -10.49
C LYS A 27 13.88 11.94 -10.60
N GLN A 28 13.87 10.67 -11.01
CA GLN A 28 15.08 9.87 -11.22
C GLN A 28 16.00 10.48 -12.29
N LYS A 29 15.43 10.90 -13.44
CA LYS A 29 16.18 11.56 -14.51
C LYS A 29 16.76 12.91 -14.06
N LYS A 30 15.98 13.72 -13.34
CA LYS A 30 16.46 14.98 -12.74
C LYS A 30 17.60 14.75 -11.76
N ARG A 31 17.52 13.71 -10.91
CA ARG A 31 18.59 13.38 -9.95
C ARG A 31 19.89 13.03 -10.67
N LEU A 32 19.82 12.20 -11.70
CA LEU A 32 20.98 11.86 -12.52
C LEU A 32 21.60 13.10 -13.17
N TYR A 33 20.78 13.99 -13.72
CA TYR A 33 21.25 15.24 -14.30
C TYR A 33 21.96 16.14 -13.27
N ILE A 34 21.38 16.29 -12.07
CA ILE A 34 22.02 17.05 -10.98
C ILE A 34 23.38 16.45 -10.62
N HIS A 35 23.48 15.12 -10.50
CA HIS A 35 24.75 14.46 -10.20
C HIS A 35 25.78 14.66 -11.32
N PHE A 36 25.34 14.62 -12.57
CA PHE A 36 26.21 14.90 -13.73
C PHE A 36 26.74 16.33 -13.73
N VAL A 37 25.89 17.33 -13.45
CA VAL A 37 26.31 18.73 -13.37
C VAL A 37 27.28 18.97 -12.21
N LEU A 38 27.01 18.39 -11.04
CA LEU A 38 27.93 18.45 -9.90
C LEU A 38 29.27 17.79 -10.21
N PHE A 39 29.27 16.67 -10.93
CA PHE A 39 30.48 16.01 -11.41
C PHE A 39 31.31 16.92 -12.33
N LEU A 40 30.66 17.60 -13.28
CA LEU A 40 31.35 18.50 -14.21
C LEU A 40 31.99 19.69 -13.49
N ILE A 41 31.21 20.35 -12.61
CA ILE A 41 31.68 21.49 -11.81
C ILE A 41 32.82 21.07 -10.87
N GLY A 42 32.66 19.94 -10.16
CA GLY A 42 33.66 19.43 -9.23
C GLY A 42 34.94 18.99 -9.93
N SER A 43 34.86 18.41 -11.13
CA SER A 43 36.03 18.02 -11.93
C SER A 43 36.80 19.26 -12.40
N ILE A 44 36.10 20.28 -12.91
CA ILE A 44 36.72 21.56 -13.30
C ILE A 44 37.38 22.22 -12.09
N PHE A 45 36.70 22.25 -10.95
CA PHE A 45 37.23 22.81 -9.70
C PHE A 45 38.51 22.10 -9.24
N MET A 46 38.53 20.76 -9.25
CA MET A 46 39.71 19.95 -8.89
C MET A 46 40.91 20.23 -9.81
N ILE A 47 40.68 20.33 -11.13
CA ILE A 47 41.73 20.65 -12.11
C ILE A 47 42.29 22.05 -11.86
N VAL A 48 41.42 23.04 -11.65
CA VAL A 48 41.81 24.43 -11.37
C VAL A 48 42.54 24.54 -10.03
N ALA A 49 42.11 23.81 -9.00
CA ALA A 49 42.77 23.77 -7.70
C ALA A 49 44.20 23.24 -7.79
N ASN A 50 44.40 22.17 -8.57
CA ASN A 50 45.74 21.64 -8.84
C ASN A 50 46.60 22.63 -9.66
N LEU A 51 46.02 23.24 -10.69
CA LEU A 51 46.74 24.12 -11.63
C LEU A 51 47.16 25.46 -11.01
N ILE A 52 46.24 26.13 -10.30
CA ILE A 52 46.45 27.50 -9.79
C ILE A 52 47.08 27.46 -8.39
N PHE A 53 46.55 26.63 -7.50
CA PHE A 53 46.93 26.63 -6.08
C PHE A 53 48.03 25.62 -5.75
N LYS A 54 48.51 24.86 -6.76
CA LYS A 54 49.57 23.86 -6.60
C LYS A 54 49.28 22.83 -5.50
N VAL A 55 48.01 22.55 -5.24
CA VAL A 55 47.58 21.64 -4.18
C VAL A 55 47.92 20.21 -4.59
N GLY A 56 48.81 19.55 -3.85
CA GLY A 56 49.12 18.12 -4.03
C GLY A 56 49.99 17.78 -5.24
N ILE A 57 50.80 18.71 -5.76
CA ILE A 57 51.70 18.46 -6.90
C ILE A 57 52.68 17.31 -6.63
N ASP A 58 53.18 17.20 -5.40
CA ASP A 58 54.15 16.18 -5.01
C ASP A 58 53.49 14.82 -4.69
N THR A 59 52.16 14.80 -4.55
CA THR A 59 51.39 13.58 -4.28
C THR A 59 50.94 12.95 -5.57
N LYS A 60 51.73 11.99 -6.07
CA LYS A 60 51.43 11.21 -7.28
C LYS A 60 51.32 9.71 -6.98
N PRO A 61 50.17 9.25 -6.46
CA PRO A 61 49.94 7.83 -6.33
C PRO A 61 50.02 7.18 -7.72
N LEU A 62 50.89 6.17 -7.88
CA LEU A 62 51.11 5.46 -9.15
C LEU A 62 51.58 6.34 -10.33
N GLY A 63 52.20 7.49 -10.05
CA GLY A 63 52.66 8.42 -11.09
C GLY A 63 51.55 9.26 -11.74
N ILE A 64 50.33 9.19 -11.21
CA ILE A 64 49.15 9.93 -11.66
C ILE A 64 48.84 11.03 -10.64
N ASP A 65 48.42 12.21 -11.11
CA ASP A 65 48.03 13.29 -10.21
C ASP A 65 46.87 12.87 -9.28
N TRP A 66 46.98 13.20 -7.99
CA TRP A 66 46.05 12.77 -6.96
C TRP A 66 44.57 13.05 -7.26
N PHE A 67 44.26 14.15 -7.96
CA PHE A 67 42.90 14.58 -8.27
C PHE A 67 42.20 13.68 -9.31
N VAL A 68 42.95 12.86 -10.06
CA VAL A 68 42.41 11.92 -11.04
C VAL A 68 41.64 10.79 -10.35
N PHE A 69 42.12 10.31 -9.20
CA PHE A 69 41.48 9.23 -8.44
C PHE A 69 40.03 9.55 -8.00
N PRO A 70 39.75 10.67 -7.31
CA PRO A 70 38.38 11.02 -6.95
C PRO A 70 37.51 11.26 -8.19
N ILE A 71 38.05 11.83 -9.28
CA ILE A 71 37.30 11.99 -10.54
C ILE A 71 36.91 10.63 -11.12
N VAL A 72 37.82 9.66 -11.19
CA VAL A 72 37.55 8.31 -11.72
C VAL A 72 36.54 7.56 -10.86
N ILE A 73 36.68 7.61 -9.53
CA ILE A 73 35.72 6.99 -8.60
C ILE A 73 34.32 7.61 -8.79
N TRP A 74 34.25 8.93 -8.91
CA TRP A 74 32.98 9.61 -9.05
C TRP A 74 32.34 9.41 -10.43
N LEU A 75 33.15 9.31 -11.48
CA LEU A 75 32.73 8.92 -12.84
C LEU A 75 32.14 7.51 -12.84
N PHE A 76 32.74 6.57 -12.12
CA PHE A 76 32.21 5.22 -11.97
C PHE A 76 30.84 5.21 -11.29
N LEU A 77 30.66 5.97 -10.20
CA LEU A 77 29.36 6.11 -9.52
C LEU A 77 28.31 6.76 -10.43
N LEU A 78 28.70 7.76 -11.23
CA LEU A 78 27.83 8.38 -12.21
C LEU A 78 27.41 7.39 -13.31
N ALA A 79 28.34 6.58 -13.82
CA ALA A 79 28.07 5.54 -14.82
C ALA A 79 27.12 4.47 -14.27
N TYR A 80 27.33 4.02 -13.03
CA TYR A 80 26.40 3.12 -12.33
C TYR A 80 25.01 3.76 -12.18
N HIS A 81 24.93 5.02 -11.76
CA HIS A 81 23.66 5.72 -11.63
C HIS A 81 22.96 5.89 -13.00
N PHE A 82 23.70 6.16 -14.07
CA PHE A 82 23.17 6.21 -15.43
C PHE A 82 22.59 4.85 -15.85
N PHE A 83 23.35 3.78 -15.67
CA PHE A 83 22.93 2.42 -16.03
C PHE A 83 21.68 1.99 -15.26
N SER A 84 21.63 2.25 -13.94
CA SER A 84 20.45 1.94 -13.12
C SER A 84 19.18 2.68 -13.59
N VAL A 85 19.30 3.95 -14.00
CA VAL A 85 18.14 4.77 -14.41
C VAL A 85 17.66 4.44 -15.83
N TYR A 86 18.59 4.23 -16.76
CA TYR A 86 18.29 4.08 -18.19
C TYR A 86 18.22 2.64 -18.68
N ILE A 87 18.99 1.73 -18.09
CA ILE A 87 19.09 0.34 -18.56
C ILE A 87 18.30 -0.58 -17.61
N THR A 88 18.63 -0.59 -16.32
CA THR A 88 17.96 -1.48 -15.35
C THR A 88 16.46 -1.21 -15.25
N ASN A 89 16.06 0.06 -15.11
CA ASN A 89 14.64 0.44 -15.03
C ASN A 89 13.91 0.37 -16.39
N ARG A 90 14.61 0.23 -17.52
CA ARG A 90 13.99 -0.04 -18.84
C ARG A 90 13.71 -1.51 -19.03
N PHE A 91 14.56 -2.39 -18.47
CA PHE A 91 14.43 -3.84 -18.58
C PHE A 91 13.52 -4.45 -17.51
N MET A 92 13.63 -4.01 -16.26
CA MET A 92 12.77 -4.40 -15.13
C MET A 92 11.89 -3.23 -14.68
N GLY A 93 11.27 -2.56 -15.65
CA GLY A 93 10.31 -1.49 -15.37
C GLY A 93 8.95 -2.01 -14.94
N THR A 94 8.06 -1.08 -14.57
CA THR A 94 6.68 -1.37 -14.17
C THR A 94 5.89 -2.18 -15.21
N GLU A 95 6.16 -2.00 -16.51
CA GLU A 95 5.53 -2.79 -17.58
C GLU A 95 5.94 -4.28 -17.53
N TRP A 96 7.18 -4.58 -17.16
CA TRP A 96 7.61 -5.96 -16.98
C TRP A 96 6.91 -6.56 -15.76
N GLU A 97 6.81 -5.82 -14.64
CA GLU A 97 6.08 -6.25 -13.45
C GLU A 97 4.60 -6.51 -13.74
N GLN A 98 3.92 -5.60 -14.44
CA GLN A 98 2.53 -5.76 -14.86
C GLN A 98 2.34 -6.98 -15.75
N ASN A 99 3.22 -7.18 -16.73
CA ASN A 99 3.17 -8.38 -17.57
C ASN A 99 3.38 -9.69 -16.79
N GLN A 100 4.19 -9.69 -15.74
CA GLN A 100 4.33 -10.85 -14.86
C GLN A 100 3.06 -11.06 -14.02
N LEU A 101 2.49 -9.98 -13.49
CA LEU A 101 1.26 -10.02 -12.71
C LEU A 101 0.08 -10.56 -13.56
N ASP A 102 -0.07 -10.05 -14.77
CA ASP A 102 -1.11 -10.50 -15.72
C ASP A 102 -0.99 -11.99 -16.04
N LYS A 103 0.24 -12.49 -16.22
CA LYS A 103 0.49 -13.92 -16.41
C LYS A 103 0.04 -14.74 -15.20
N LEU A 104 0.29 -14.25 -13.98
CA LEU A 104 -0.11 -14.92 -12.75
C LEU A 104 -1.64 -14.89 -12.56
N VAL A 105 -2.29 -13.75 -12.80
CA VAL A 105 -3.75 -13.61 -12.72
C VAL A 105 -4.43 -14.50 -13.74
N LYS A 106 -3.95 -14.53 -15.00
CA LYS A 106 -4.46 -15.47 -16.03
C LYS A 106 -4.33 -16.93 -15.60
N LYS A 107 -3.21 -17.30 -14.97
CA LYS A 107 -2.99 -18.66 -14.45
C LYS A 107 -3.94 -18.99 -13.30
N GLN A 108 -4.19 -18.04 -12.40
CA GLN A 108 -5.19 -18.19 -11.34
C GLN A 108 -6.60 -18.32 -11.89
N GLN A 109 -6.98 -17.49 -12.87
CA GLN A 109 -8.29 -17.55 -13.52
C GLN A 109 -8.54 -18.91 -14.16
N LYS A 110 -7.56 -19.43 -14.90
CA LYS A 110 -7.60 -20.77 -15.48
C LYS A 110 -7.75 -21.86 -14.39
N ARG A 111 -7.05 -21.71 -13.27
CA ARG A 111 -7.17 -22.65 -12.15
C ARG A 111 -8.56 -22.61 -11.50
N ILE A 112 -9.14 -21.42 -11.36
CA ILE A 112 -10.52 -21.24 -10.86
C ILE A 112 -11.51 -21.91 -11.81
N GLU A 113 -11.34 -21.73 -13.12
CA GLU A 113 -12.18 -22.37 -14.14
C GLU A 113 -12.06 -23.90 -14.10
N GLU A 114 -10.84 -24.45 -14.00
CA GLU A 114 -10.60 -25.89 -13.80
C GLU A 114 -11.28 -26.42 -12.53
N LEU A 115 -11.19 -25.67 -11.43
CA LEU A 115 -11.82 -26.03 -10.16
C LEU A 115 -13.36 -25.99 -10.28
N LYS A 116 -13.92 -24.99 -10.96
CA LYS A 116 -15.36 -24.91 -11.23
C LYS A 116 -15.83 -26.12 -12.04
N LEU A 117 -15.11 -26.47 -13.12
CA LEU A 117 -15.41 -27.65 -13.94
C LEU A 117 -15.31 -28.96 -13.14
N LYS A 118 -14.33 -29.09 -12.24
CA LYS A 118 -14.21 -30.24 -11.34
C LYS A 118 -15.36 -30.33 -10.35
N VAL A 119 -15.73 -29.21 -9.74
CA VAL A 119 -16.88 -29.12 -8.83
C VAL A 119 -18.18 -29.50 -9.55
N GLU A 120 -18.38 -29.03 -10.78
CA GLU A 120 -19.54 -29.39 -11.62
C GLU A 120 -19.55 -30.87 -12.01
N LYS A 121 -18.37 -31.49 -12.20
CA LYS A 121 -18.25 -32.93 -12.49
C LYS A 121 -18.45 -33.82 -11.25
N GLU A 122 -17.93 -33.40 -10.09
CA GLU A 122 -18.00 -34.15 -8.83
C GLU A 122 -19.33 -33.96 -8.09
N ASN A 123 -19.99 -32.81 -8.30
CA ASN A 123 -21.29 -32.49 -7.73
C ASN A 123 -22.17 -31.83 -8.79
N PRO A 124 -22.70 -32.60 -9.76
CA PRO A 124 -23.52 -32.06 -10.83
C PRO A 124 -24.76 -31.38 -10.24
N LEU A 125 -24.88 -30.08 -10.45
CA LEU A 125 -26.08 -29.35 -10.08
C LEU A 125 -27.25 -29.90 -10.91
N PRO A 126 -28.44 -30.10 -10.31
CA PRO A 126 -29.62 -30.51 -11.06
C PRO A 126 -29.90 -29.47 -12.16
N SER A 127 -30.02 -29.97 -13.40
CA SER A 127 -30.46 -29.19 -14.56
C SER A 127 -31.78 -28.49 -14.23
N GLN A 128 -31.85 -27.17 -14.46
CA GLN A 128 -33.08 -26.42 -14.28
C GLN A 128 -34.18 -26.95 -15.21
N THR A 129 -35.07 -27.74 -14.63
CA THR A 129 -36.47 -27.85 -15.04
C THR A 129 -37.29 -27.48 -13.81
N SER A 130 -38.26 -26.60 -14.02
CA SER A 130 -39.28 -26.13 -13.09
C SER A 130 -39.69 -27.17 -12.02
N THR A 131 -39.79 -26.73 -10.77
CA THR A 131 -41.01 -26.74 -9.92
C THR A 131 -40.61 -26.39 -8.48
N ASP A 132 -41.50 -25.64 -7.83
CA ASP A 132 -41.43 -25.14 -6.45
C ASP A 132 -41.06 -26.21 -5.40
N ALA A 133 -40.24 -25.80 -4.43
CA ALA A 133 -40.23 -26.17 -3.00
C ALA A 133 -38.80 -26.29 -2.41
N GLU A 134 -38.51 -25.39 -1.46
CA GLU A 134 -37.59 -25.52 -0.33
C GLU A 134 -36.22 -26.21 -0.52
N SER A 135 -35.18 -25.37 -0.55
CA SER A 135 -34.04 -25.58 0.35
C SER A 135 -33.41 -24.23 0.70
N SER A 136 -33.36 -23.94 2.00
CA SER A 136 -32.75 -22.74 2.58
C SER A 136 -31.30 -22.55 2.13
N PRO A 137 -30.82 -21.32 1.87
CA PRO A 137 -29.40 -21.10 1.67
C PRO A 137 -28.71 -21.41 2.99
N GLU A 138 -27.83 -22.41 2.96
CA GLU A 138 -26.97 -22.75 4.08
C GLU A 138 -26.22 -21.46 4.49
N LYS A 139 -26.62 -20.87 5.62
CA LYS A 139 -26.05 -19.63 6.15
C LYS A 139 -24.54 -19.84 6.31
N LYS A 140 -23.75 -19.29 5.39
CA LYS A 140 -22.30 -19.14 5.57
C LYS A 140 -22.08 -18.48 6.93
N LYS A 141 -21.55 -19.26 7.88
CA LYS A 141 -21.39 -18.83 9.27
C LYS A 141 -20.45 -17.62 9.27
N ARG A 142 -20.98 -16.46 9.61
CA ARG A 142 -20.22 -15.22 9.78
C ARG A 142 -19.40 -15.36 11.08
N GLU A 143 -18.09 -15.21 10.98
CA GLU A 143 -17.19 -15.30 12.15
C GLU A 143 -16.74 -13.89 12.53
N LEU A 144 -17.41 -13.30 13.51
CA LEU A 144 -17.01 -12.02 14.07
C LEU A 144 -15.72 -12.22 14.87
N THR A 145 -14.64 -11.53 14.46
CA THR A 145 -13.32 -11.69 15.06
C THR A 145 -12.95 -10.43 15.85
N ILE A 146 -12.48 -10.58 17.08
CA ILE A 146 -11.86 -9.48 17.84
C ILE A 146 -10.34 -9.62 17.71
N ILE A 147 -9.63 -8.55 17.35
CA ILE A 147 -8.17 -8.55 17.23
C ILE A 147 -7.57 -7.38 18.02
N VAL A 148 -6.67 -7.69 18.95
CA VAL A 148 -6.04 -6.72 19.83
C VAL A 148 -4.62 -7.15 20.16
N ALA A 149 -3.70 -6.19 20.25
CA ALA A 149 -2.44 -6.35 20.94
C ALA A 149 -2.60 -5.79 22.34
N ALA A 150 -2.31 -6.59 23.37
CA ALA A 150 -2.47 -6.21 24.76
C ALA A 150 -1.21 -6.56 25.57
N GLY A 151 -0.91 -5.74 26.58
CA GLY A 151 0.13 -6.01 27.58
C GLY A 151 -0.35 -7.04 28.60
N GLU A 152 0.55 -7.47 29.49
CA GLU A 152 0.23 -8.42 30.58
C GLU A 152 -0.87 -7.91 31.53
N ASP A 153 -1.00 -6.59 31.63
CA ASP A 153 -2.01 -5.87 32.43
C ASP A 153 -3.27 -5.51 31.62
N ASN A 154 -3.46 -6.08 30.42
CA ASN A 154 -4.48 -5.72 29.44
C ASN A 154 -4.39 -4.26 28.96
N ALA A 155 -3.24 -3.57 29.12
CA ALA A 155 -3.04 -2.28 28.49
C ALA A 155 -3.10 -2.42 26.96
N ILE A 156 -3.72 -1.48 26.26
CA ILE A 156 -3.87 -1.50 24.80
C ILE A 156 -3.46 -0.18 24.13
N GLY A 157 -3.30 0.89 24.91
CA GLY A 157 -3.05 2.23 24.41
C GLY A 157 -2.93 3.24 25.55
N LYS A 158 -2.22 4.34 25.30
CA LYS A 158 -2.06 5.47 26.21
C LYS A 158 -2.14 6.76 25.41
N ASP A 159 -2.85 7.76 25.93
CA ASP A 159 -2.99 9.08 25.28
C ASP A 159 -3.53 9.02 23.81
N ASN A 160 -4.41 8.04 23.53
CA ASN A 160 -4.93 7.69 22.20
C ASN A 160 -3.89 7.16 21.19
N GLU A 161 -2.71 6.77 21.66
CA GLU A 161 -1.66 6.14 20.86
C GLU A 161 -1.39 4.70 21.31
N LEU A 162 -0.73 3.93 20.43
CA LEU A 162 -0.23 2.60 20.79
C LEU A 162 0.97 2.75 21.73
N ILE A 163 0.99 1.96 22.81
CA ILE A 163 2.08 2.00 23.80
C ILE A 163 3.40 1.47 23.21
N TRP A 164 3.31 0.58 22.23
CA TRP A 164 4.45 -0.02 21.54
C TRP A 164 4.35 0.14 20.03
N HIS A 165 5.51 0.32 19.40
CA HIS A 165 5.65 0.28 17.96
C HIS A 165 6.28 -1.04 17.52
N LEU A 166 5.46 -2.10 17.44
CA LEU A 166 5.91 -3.44 17.06
C LEU A 166 5.63 -3.71 15.58
N SER A 167 6.63 -3.51 14.73
CA SER A 167 6.45 -3.58 13.27
C SER A 167 5.94 -4.94 12.77
N ASP A 168 6.33 -6.04 13.39
CA ASP A 168 5.89 -7.38 12.98
C ASP A 168 4.43 -7.65 13.37
N ASP A 169 3.97 -7.11 14.50
CA ASP A 169 2.55 -7.14 14.87
C ASP A 169 1.71 -6.33 13.89
N LEU A 170 2.16 -5.14 13.48
CA LEU A 170 1.49 -4.33 12.45
C LEU A 170 1.41 -5.05 11.10
N LYS A 171 2.45 -5.80 10.70
CA LYS A 171 2.43 -6.64 9.49
C LYS A 171 1.40 -7.76 9.62
N ARG A 172 1.35 -8.42 10.77
CA ARG A 172 0.37 -9.48 11.06
C ARG A 172 -1.06 -8.93 11.05
N PHE A 173 -1.31 -7.81 11.73
CA PHE A 173 -2.60 -7.11 11.72
C PHE A 173 -3.03 -6.77 10.29
N LYS A 174 -2.11 -6.22 9.47
CA LYS A 174 -2.38 -5.95 8.06
C LYS A 174 -2.73 -7.21 7.28
N ALA A 175 -1.98 -8.30 7.46
CA ALA A 175 -2.20 -9.54 6.74
C ALA A 175 -3.56 -10.17 7.07
N LEU A 176 -3.98 -10.12 8.34
CA LEU A 176 -5.25 -10.68 8.80
C LEU A 176 -6.46 -9.84 8.40
N THR A 177 -6.35 -8.51 8.43
CA THR A 177 -7.50 -7.61 8.24
C THR A 177 -7.68 -7.13 6.80
N SER A 178 -6.72 -7.36 5.91
CA SER A 178 -6.81 -6.88 4.52
C SER A 178 -7.95 -7.57 3.76
N GLY A 179 -8.76 -6.80 3.05
CA GLY A 179 -9.94 -7.27 2.32
C GLY A 179 -11.22 -7.34 3.17
N HIS A 180 -11.12 -7.08 4.47
CA HIS A 180 -12.22 -7.19 5.42
C HIS A 180 -12.67 -5.83 5.96
N CYS A 181 -13.85 -5.83 6.58
CA CYS A 181 -14.42 -4.76 7.37
C CYS A 181 -13.71 -4.70 8.71
N ILE A 182 -13.26 -3.50 9.09
CA ILE A 182 -12.69 -3.21 10.40
C ILE A 182 -13.61 -2.25 11.16
N ILE A 183 -14.10 -2.70 12.30
CA ILE A 183 -15.05 -2.01 13.16
C ILE A 183 -14.29 -1.40 14.32
N MET A 184 -14.47 -0.10 14.54
CA MET A 184 -13.76 0.63 15.57
C MET A 184 -14.55 1.82 16.13
N GLY A 185 -14.10 2.32 17.27
CA GLY A 185 -14.62 3.55 17.87
C GLY A 185 -13.97 4.79 17.27
N ARG A 186 -14.67 5.93 17.33
CA ARG A 186 -14.17 7.24 16.86
C ARG A 186 -12.72 7.56 17.28
N LYS A 187 -12.38 7.41 18.57
CA LYS A 187 -11.04 7.74 19.07
C LYS A 187 -9.94 6.88 18.45
N THR A 188 -10.23 5.61 18.19
CA THR A 188 -9.30 4.70 17.49
C THR A 188 -9.15 5.06 16.03
N PHE A 189 -10.22 5.52 15.39
CA PHE A 189 -10.13 6.03 14.01
C PHE A 189 -9.29 7.32 13.93
N GLU A 190 -9.45 8.22 14.89
CA GLU A 190 -8.72 9.51 14.97
C GLU A 190 -7.22 9.35 15.22
N SER A 191 -6.77 8.23 15.79
CA SER A 191 -5.34 7.96 15.98
C SER A 191 -4.65 7.53 14.68
N PHE A 192 -5.39 7.15 13.64
CA PHE A 192 -4.81 6.85 12.34
C PHE A 192 -4.48 8.13 11.56
N PRO A 193 -3.27 8.28 11.03
CA PRO A 193 -2.92 9.45 10.20
C PRO A 193 -3.71 9.47 8.88
N LYS A 194 -4.19 8.31 8.43
CA LYS A 194 -5.04 8.12 7.26
C LYS A 194 -5.75 6.75 7.32
N PRO A 195 -6.89 6.58 6.64
CA PRO A 195 -7.52 5.27 6.49
C PRO A 195 -6.56 4.23 5.92
N LEU A 196 -6.67 3.02 6.45
CA LEU A 196 -5.84 1.89 6.06
C LEU A 196 -6.25 1.35 4.67
N PRO A 197 -5.31 1.14 3.73
CA PRO A 197 -5.68 0.66 2.39
C PRO A 197 -6.27 -0.75 2.43
N ASN A 198 -7.11 -1.05 1.45
CA ASN A 198 -7.76 -2.35 1.22
C ASN A 198 -8.62 -2.84 2.38
N ARG A 199 -9.24 -1.93 3.14
CA ARG A 199 -10.11 -2.23 4.28
C ARG A 199 -11.30 -1.29 4.31
N THR A 200 -12.48 -1.85 4.55
CA THR A 200 -13.70 -1.07 4.78
C THR A 200 -13.71 -0.63 6.24
N HIS A 201 -13.68 0.67 6.49
CA HIS A 201 -13.71 1.19 7.86
C HIS A 201 -15.14 1.43 8.30
N ILE A 202 -15.51 0.91 9.46
CA ILE A 202 -16.80 1.15 10.11
C ILE A 202 -16.51 1.82 11.46
N VAL A 203 -16.91 3.07 11.60
CA VAL A 203 -16.62 3.91 12.76
C VAL A 203 -17.89 4.13 13.57
N ILE A 204 -17.88 3.66 14.81
CA ILE A 204 -18.96 3.85 15.78
C ILE A 204 -18.74 5.17 16.54
N THR A 205 -19.75 6.05 16.51
CA THR A 205 -19.73 7.32 17.23
C THR A 205 -21.12 7.76 17.67
N ARG A 206 -21.22 8.43 18.81
CA ARG A 206 -22.46 9.10 19.26
C ARG A 206 -22.61 10.51 18.68
N GLN A 207 -21.56 11.03 18.03
CA GLN A 207 -21.58 12.38 17.48
C GLN A 207 -22.36 12.41 16.16
N GLU A 208 -23.48 13.10 16.16
CA GLU A 208 -24.23 13.36 14.94
C GLU A 208 -23.39 14.21 13.96
N ARG A 209 -23.44 13.85 12.67
CA ARG A 209 -22.72 14.55 11.58
C ARG A 209 -21.19 14.54 11.71
N TYR A 210 -20.62 13.49 12.30
CA TYR A 210 -19.17 13.26 12.32
C TYR A 210 -18.62 13.15 10.87
N LYS A 211 -17.62 13.97 10.53
CA LYS A 211 -17.06 14.03 9.18
C LYS A 211 -15.92 13.03 9.05
N VAL A 212 -16.01 12.16 8.06
CA VAL A 212 -14.97 11.19 7.71
C VAL A 212 -14.56 11.34 6.24
N PRO A 213 -13.34 10.91 5.87
CA PRO A 213 -12.95 10.77 4.47
C PRO A 213 -13.88 9.84 3.68
N SER A 214 -13.87 9.95 2.35
CA SER A 214 -14.60 9.04 1.47
C SER A 214 -14.16 7.59 1.69
N GLY A 215 -15.12 6.65 1.68
CA GLY A 215 -14.87 5.21 1.87
C GLY A 215 -14.89 4.73 3.33
N VAL A 216 -15.25 5.60 4.27
CA VAL A 216 -15.47 5.26 5.68
C VAL A 216 -16.96 5.30 5.99
N ILE A 217 -17.47 4.25 6.61
CA ILE A 217 -18.87 4.13 7.03
C ILE A 217 -18.97 4.60 8.48
N VAL A 218 -19.89 5.51 8.78
CA VAL A 218 -20.16 5.99 10.14
C VAL A 218 -21.49 5.41 10.60
N VAL A 219 -21.50 4.85 11.80
CA VAL A 219 -22.67 4.25 12.44
C VAL A 219 -22.76 4.68 13.91
N HIS A 220 -23.90 4.43 14.54
CA HIS A 220 -24.21 4.96 15.88
C HIS A 220 -24.37 3.88 16.97
N SER A 221 -24.31 2.61 16.60
CA SER A 221 -24.38 1.47 17.51
C SER A 221 -23.50 0.31 17.04
N LEU A 222 -23.27 -0.67 17.92
CA LEU A 222 -22.53 -1.89 17.55
C LEU A 222 -23.37 -2.74 16.59
N GLU A 223 -24.68 -2.77 16.78
CA GLU A 223 -25.64 -3.49 15.95
C GLU A 223 -25.62 -2.96 14.51
N ASP A 224 -25.64 -1.64 14.33
CA ASP A 224 -25.53 -0.99 13.02
C ASP A 224 -24.18 -1.29 12.36
N ALA A 225 -23.10 -1.38 13.14
CA ALA A 225 -21.78 -1.74 12.63
C ALA A 225 -21.76 -3.17 12.09
N LEU A 226 -22.42 -4.09 12.79
CA LEU A 226 -22.56 -5.49 12.38
C LEU A 226 -23.46 -5.63 11.14
N ASP A 227 -24.53 -4.84 11.02
CA ASP A 227 -25.35 -4.82 9.80
C ASP A 227 -24.58 -4.23 8.60
N ALA A 228 -23.83 -3.16 8.81
CA ALA A 228 -22.96 -2.59 7.77
C ALA A 228 -21.90 -3.60 7.29
N ALA A 229 -21.42 -4.46 8.19
CA ALA A 229 -20.46 -5.51 7.89
C ALA A 229 -21.09 -6.83 7.37
N LYS A 230 -22.41 -6.90 7.17
CA LYS A 230 -23.12 -8.18 6.92
C LYS A 230 -22.66 -8.98 5.70
N ASN A 231 -22.10 -8.31 4.70
CA ASN A 231 -21.61 -8.92 3.47
C ASN A 231 -20.17 -9.44 3.60
N ASP A 232 -19.49 -9.13 4.70
CA ASP A 232 -18.19 -9.68 5.02
C ASP A 232 -18.33 -11.00 5.79
N THR A 233 -17.56 -11.99 5.37
CA THR A 233 -17.53 -13.30 6.02
C THR A 233 -16.76 -13.29 7.34
N GLN A 234 -15.82 -12.36 7.50
CA GLN A 234 -14.94 -12.26 8.67
C GLN A 234 -14.66 -10.79 9.03
N PRO A 235 -15.65 -10.06 9.58
CA PRO A 235 -15.42 -8.72 10.06
C PRO A 235 -14.58 -8.72 11.35
N PHE A 236 -13.74 -7.69 11.49
CA PHE A 236 -12.83 -7.54 12.63
C PHE A 236 -13.24 -6.36 13.52
N ILE A 237 -13.42 -6.60 14.82
CA ILE A 237 -13.49 -5.53 15.82
C ILE A 237 -12.07 -5.25 16.30
N ILE A 238 -11.62 -4.00 16.10
CA ILE A 238 -10.26 -3.56 16.38
C ILE A 238 -10.19 -2.55 17.55
N GLY A 239 -11.30 -2.39 18.27
CA GLY A 239 -11.39 -1.59 19.50
C GLY A 239 -11.78 -0.13 19.28
N GLY A 240 -11.44 0.80 20.16
CA GLY A 240 -10.69 0.64 21.41
C GLY A 240 -11.52 0.07 22.56
N GLY A 241 -11.07 0.32 23.80
CA GLY A 241 -11.62 -0.31 25.01
C GLY A 241 -13.14 -0.23 25.17
N GLU A 242 -13.77 0.89 24.79
CA GLU A 242 -15.24 1.03 24.83
C GLU A 242 -15.94 0.08 23.85
N ILE A 243 -15.40 -0.09 22.64
CA ILE A 243 -15.97 -1.01 21.64
C ILE A 243 -15.71 -2.46 22.04
N TYR A 244 -14.53 -2.76 22.59
CA TYR A 244 -14.27 -4.10 23.12
C TYR A 244 -15.22 -4.46 24.26
N LYS A 245 -15.52 -3.54 25.17
CA LYS A 245 -16.51 -3.75 26.24
C LYS A 245 -17.92 -4.03 25.72
N GLN A 246 -18.32 -3.38 24.62
CA GLN A 246 -19.63 -3.63 24.01
C GLN A 246 -19.67 -4.94 23.22
N ALA A 247 -18.52 -5.37 22.69
CA ALA A 247 -18.42 -6.56 21.83
C ALA A 247 -18.17 -7.86 22.57
N LEU A 248 -17.60 -7.79 23.77
CA LEU A 248 -17.39 -8.96 24.63
C LEU A 248 -18.68 -9.28 25.41
N PRO A 249 -19.00 -10.57 25.59
CA PRO A 249 -20.18 -11.03 26.32
C PRO A 249 -20.11 -10.76 27.84
#